data_AF-K1U8U1-F1
#
_entry.id   AF-K1U8U1-F1
#
_cell.length_a   1.000
_cell.length_b   1.000
_cell.length_c   1.000
_cell.angle_alpha   90.00
_cell.angle_beta   90.00
_cell.angle_gamma   90.00
#
_symmetry.space_group_name_H-M   'P 1'
#
loop_
_entity.id
_entity.type
_entity.pdbx_description
1 polymer ?
#
loop_
_entity_poly.entity_id
_entity_poly.type
_entity_poly.pdbx_seq_one_letter_code
_entity_poly.pdbx_strand_id
1 'polypeptide(L)' 'VQVTEGHVISLRCDRGSSYKAYMSVQNELVAAYNELRDELAQEKWQKNYMELDQEQQDAIREIYSQKISEAEPKKYGEKK' A
#
# COMPACT_ATOMS: atom_id res chain seq x y z
N VAL A 1 -0.76 -15.46 10.78
CA VAL A 1 -1.00 -14.14 10.17
C VAL A 1 -2.10 -14.27 9.12
N GLN A 2 -3.19 -13.50 9.24
CA GLN A 2 -4.24 -13.47 8.21
C GLN A 2 -3.82 -12.51 7.11
N VAL A 3 -3.71 -13.01 5.89
CA VAL A 3 -3.26 -12.22 4.74
C VAL A 3 -4.29 -12.36 3.63
N THR A 4 -4.72 -11.24 3.06
CA THR A 4 -5.65 -11.23 1.93
C THR A 4 -4.87 -11.26 0.61
N GLU A 5 -4.57 -12.45 0.07
CA GLU A 5 -3.74 -12.63 -1.14
C GLU A 5 -4.20 -11.80 -2.37
N GLY A 6 -5.50 -11.55 -2.47
CA GLY A 6 -6.13 -10.84 -3.59
C GLY A 6 -6.51 -9.38 -3.34
N HIS A 7 -6.10 -8.76 -2.24
CA HIS A 7 -6.54 -7.40 -1.93
C HIS A 7 -6.01 -6.36 -2.95
N VAL A 8 -6.85 -5.41 -3.30
CA VAL A 8 -6.49 -4.25 -4.12
C VAL A 8 -7.06 -3.01 -3.44
N ILE A 9 -6.20 -2.04 -3.14
CA ILE A 9 -6.61 -0.75 -2.60
C ILE A 9 -6.87 0.17 -3.78
N SER A 10 -8.14 0.50 -4.04
CA SER A 10 -8.49 1.47 -5.08
C SER A 10 -8.56 2.87 -4.49
N LEU A 11 -7.57 3.70 -4.81
CA LEU A 11 -7.57 5.10 -4.44
C LEU A 11 -8.31 5.90 -5.53
N ARG A 12 -9.35 6.64 -5.13
CA ARG A 12 -10.07 7.57 -6.01
C ARG A 12 -9.95 8.97 -5.46
N CYS A 13 -9.42 9.89 -6.27
CA CYS A 13 -9.45 11.31 -5.98
C CYS A 13 -10.46 12.01 -6.89
N ASP A 14 -11.28 12.88 -6.29
CA ASP A 14 -12.16 13.78 -7.03
C ASP A 14 -11.38 14.99 -7.54
N ARG A 15 -11.87 15.63 -8.61
CA ARG A 15 -11.19 16.77 -9.27
C ARG A 15 -11.02 18.01 -8.38
N GLY A 16 -11.70 18.06 -7.23
CA GLY A 16 -11.56 19.11 -6.21
C GLY A 16 -10.60 18.76 -5.08
N SER A 17 -10.09 17.52 -5.03
CA SER A 17 -9.10 17.12 -4.04
C SER A 17 -7.77 17.79 -4.35
N SER A 18 -7.19 18.47 -3.35
CA SER A 18 -5.85 19.02 -3.53
C SER A 18 -4.86 17.89 -3.77
N TYR A 19 -3.92 18.09 -4.67
CA TYR A 19 -2.81 17.16 -4.90
C TYR A 19 -2.07 16.81 -3.60
N LYS A 20 -2.01 17.76 -2.65
CA LYS A 20 -1.47 17.55 -1.30
C LYS A 20 -2.22 16.46 -0.53
N ALA A 21 -3.55 16.44 -0.60
CA ALA A 21 -4.36 15.41 0.06
C ALA A 21 -4.13 14.03 -0.57
N TYR A 22 -4.06 13.95 -1.90
CA TYR A 22 -3.72 12.72 -2.62
C TYR A 22 -2.33 12.19 -2.20
N MET A 23 -1.31 13.06 -2.18
CA MET A 23 0.05 12.70 -1.76
C MET A 23 0.11 12.27 -0.30
N SER A 24 -0.66 12.93 0.59
CA SER A 24 -0.76 12.52 1.98
C SER A 24 -1.30 11.11 2.11
N VAL A 25 -2.39 10.79 1.41
CA VAL A 25 -2.98 9.43 1.46
C VAL A 25 -2.03 8.39 0.90
N GLN A 26 -1.34 8.67 -0.20
CA GLN A 26 -0.33 7.76 -0.75
C GLN A 26 0.79 7.48 0.26
N ASN A 27 1.29 8.51 0.96
CA ASN A 27 2.32 8.34 1.99
C ASN A 27 1.82 7.48 3.17
N GLU A 28 0.59 7.72 3.64
CA GLU A 28 -0.01 6.93 4.72
C GLU A 28 -0.22 5.47 4.31
N LEU A 29 -0.65 5.20 3.07
CA LEU A 29 -0.79 3.84 2.56
C LEU A 29 0.56 3.11 2.54
N VAL A 30 1.62 3.79 2.09
CA VAL A 30 2.99 3.24 2.11
C VAL A 30 3.44 2.97 3.55
N ALA A 31 3.19 3.89 4.47
CA ALA A 31 3.53 3.74 5.88
C ALA A 31 2.83 2.52 6.51
N ALA A 32 1.53 2.34 6.26
CA ALA A 32 0.78 1.19 6.75
C ALA A 32 1.32 -0.14 6.21
N TYR A 33 1.71 -0.20 4.92
CA TYR A 33 2.38 -1.40 4.40
C TYR A 33 3.73 -1.65 5.08
N ASN A 34 4.50 -0.62 5.36
CA ASN A 34 5.78 -0.77 6.06
C ASN A 34 5.59 -1.27 7.49
N GLU A 35 4.59 -0.76 8.23
CA GLU A 35 4.25 -1.25 9.57
C GLU A 35 3.90 -2.74 9.56
N LEU A 36 3.02 -3.19 8.64
CA LEU A 36 2.67 -4.61 8.52
C LEU A 36 3.88 -5.50 8.20
N ARG A 37 4.81 -5.00 7.38
CA ARG A 37 6.04 -5.71 7.03
C ARG A 37 7.02 -5.77 8.20
N ASP A 38 7.16 -4.68 8.95
CA ASP A 38 7.97 -4.63 10.18
C ASP A 38 7.40 -5.56 11.26
N GLU A 39 6.08 -5.58 11.46
CA GLU A 39 5.44 -6.50 12.41
C GLU A 39 5.74 -7.96 12.06
N LEU A 40 5.62 -8.34 10.78
CA LEU A 40 5.93 -9.69 10.32
C LEU A 40 7.42 -10.02 10.41
N ALA A 41 8.29 -9.03 10.14
CA ALA A 41 9.73 -9.15 10.32
C ALA A 41 10.07 -9.45 11.78
N GLN A 42 9.46 -8.72 12.70
CA GLN A 42 9.64 -8.85 14.13
C GLN A 42 9.08 -10.19 14.65
N GLU A 43 7.92 -10.63 14.15
CA GLU A 43 7.29 -11.90 14.54
C GLU A 43 8.15 -13.11 14.11
N LYS A 44 8.70 -13.08 12.88
CA LYS A 44 9.43 -14.22 12.32
C LYS A 44 10.93 -14.24 12.67
N TRP A 45 11.57 -13.07 12.67
CA TRP A 45 13.03 -12.94 12.78
C TRP A 45 13.50 -12.08 13.94
N GLN A 46 12.59 -11.48 14.72
CA GLN A 46 12.90 -10.55 15.81
C GLN A 46 13.82 -9.40 15.40
N LYS A 47 13.67 -8.95 14.16
CA LYS A 47 14.43 -7.86 13.55
C LYS A 47 13.47 -6.94 12.82
N ASN A 48 13.86 -5.68 12.67
CA ASN A 48 13.14 -4.75 11.81
C ASN A 48 13.29 -5.18 10.34
N TYR A 49 12.30 -4.86 9.51
CA TYR A 49 12.30 -5.19 8.08
C TYR A 49 13.55 -4.68 7.36
N MET A 50 14.03 -3.49 7.73
CA MET A 50 15.23 -2.89 7.14
C MET A 50 16.53 -3.61 7.51
N GLU A 51 16.53 -4.43 8.55
CA GLU A 51 17.69 -5.21 9.01
C GLU A 51 17.70 -6.64 8.46
N LEU A 52 16.64 -7.03 7.76
CA LEU A 52 16.53 -8.32 7.09
C LEU A 52 17.37 -8.38 5.82
N ASP A 53 17.77 -9.59 5.44
CA ASP A 53 18.42 -9.82 4.15
C ASP A 53 17.42 -9.75 2.98
N GLN A 54 17.95 -9.71 1.76
CA GLN A 54 17.14 -9.51 0.54
C GLN A 54 16.08 -10.61 0.37
N GLU A 55 16.41 -11.88 0.64
CA GLU A 55 15.47 -13.00 0.53
C GLU A 55 14.32 -12.88 1.55
N GLN A 56 14.64 -12.53 2.79
CA GLN A 56 13.63 -12.31 3.83
C GLN A 56 12.73 -11.11 3.50
N GLN A 57 13.33 -10.01 3.01
CA GLN A 57 12.58 -8.84 2.58
C GLN A 57 11.63 -9.16 1.42
N ASP A 58 12.07 -9.97 0.47
CA ASP A 58 11.26 -10.36 -0.68
C ASP A 58 10.13 -11.32 -0.26
N ALA A 59 10.39 -12.28 0.63
CA ALA A 59 9.33 -13.13 1.19
C ALA A 59 8.23 -12.32 1.90
N ILE A 60 8.61 -11.30 2.68
CA ILE A 60 7.65 -10.40 3.32
C ILE A 60 6.89 -9.56 2.28
N ARG A 61 7.55 -9.10 1.21
CA ARG A 61 6.89 -8.34 0.12
C ARG A 61 5.89 -9.18 -0.65
N GLU A 62 6.15 -10.47 -0.83
CA GLU A 62 5.20 -11.38 -1.45
C GLU A 62 3.96 -11.54 -0.58
N ILE A 63 4.13 -11.67 0.74
CA ILE A 63 3.03 -11.76 1.70
C ILE A 63 2.23 -10.45 1.71
N TYR A 64 2.89 -9.31 1.92
CA TYR A 64 2.26 -7.98 1.92
C TYR A 64 2.59 -7.22 0.63
N SER A 65 2.03 -7.72 -0.47
CA SER A 65 2.14 -7.09 -1.78
C SER A 65 1.38 -5.76 -1.80
N GLN A 66 2.07 -4.69 -2.18
CA GLN A 66 1.47 -3.37 -2.30
C GLN A 66 0.72 -3.26 -3.63
N LYS A 67 -0.56 -3.61 -3.61
CA LYS A 67 -1.46 -3.58 -4.77
C LYS A 67 -2.37 -2.35 -4.70
N ILE A 68 -1.79 -1.19 -4.99
CA ILE A 68 -2.55 0.07 -5.07
C ILE A 68 -2.92 0.32 -6.53
N SER A 69 -4.21 0.47 -6.79
CA SER A 69 -4.74 0.82 -8.11
C SER A 69 -5.32 2.23 -8.06
N GLU A 70 -4.81 3.11 -8.91
CA GLU A 70 -5.41 4.42 -9.13
C GLU A 70 -6.55 4.26 -10.13
N ALA A 71 -7.78 4.43 -9.65
CA ALA A 71 -8.92 4.48 -10.53
C ALA A 71 -8.94 5.84 -11.24
N GLU A 72 -9.01 5.84 -12.58
CA GLU A 72 -9.13 7.10 -13.34
C GLU A 72 -10.28 7.96 -12.78
N PRO A 73 -10.09 9.28 -12.63
CA PRO A 73 -11.14 10.15 -12.17
C PRO A 73 -12.31 10.09 -13.16
N LYS A 74 -13.51 9.70 -12.68
CA LYS A 74 -14.71 9.67 -13.52
C LYS A 74 -14.90 11.03 -14.19
N LYS A 75 -14.85 11.09 -15.53
CA LYS A 75 -15.35 12.24 -16.31
C LYS A 75 -16.87 12.29 -16.18
N TYR A 76 -17.40 13.00 -15.19
CA TYR A 76 -18.81 13.39 -15.22
C TYR A 76 -18.95 14.58 -16.17
N GLY A 77 -19.33 14.31 -17.43
CA GLY A 77 -19.42 15.39 -18.42
C GLY A 77 -19.74 15.03 -19.87
N GLU A 78 -20.00 13.77 -20.23
CA GLU A 78 -20.62 13.49 -21.53
C GLU A 78 -22.13 13.71 -21.43
N LYS A 79 -22.52 14.99 -21.46
CA LYS A 79 -23.90 15.33 -21.86
C LYS A 79 -24.01 14.97 -23.35
N LYS A 80 -24.91 14.03 -23.66
CA LYS A 80 -25.46 13.86 -25.00
C LYS A 80 -26.06 15.16 -25.51
#